data_AF-A0A2N3VH00-F1
#
_entry.id   AF-A0A2N3VH00-F1
#
_cell.length_a   1.000
_cell.length_b   1.000
_cell.length_c   1.000
_cell.angle_alpha   90.00
_cell.angle_beta   90.00
_cell.angle_gamma   90.00
#
_symmetry.space_group_name_H-M   'P 1'
#
loop_
_entity.id
_entity.type
_entity.pdbx_description
1 polymer ?
#
loop_
_entity_poly.entity_id
_entity_poly.type
_entity_poly.pdbx_seq_one_letter_code
_entity_poly.pdbx_strand_id
1 'polypeptide(L)'
;MPERIAPSCGCLTDGKVVRGMCSKHYFQYLHSTSKENRTPPPRFSRDFSDFVDQTHRNGCWLWLGPTDRKGYGRWSSAKHGERGLAHRISLARVSEPEDPSLFACHHCDNPPCVNPAHLYWGTVQDNTRDMVTRKGVHNKGVHLTHCNRGHELRGTNLRIVGKSETRKCRTCDNHGSREYAARARQGTRLVDRQAEFVDSIGTPVVAVLDAPAAVGVSLSTVRRAIERGDLTVHALGPKYRWLEVAQLERVFGT
;
A
#
# COMPACT_ATOMS: atom_id res chain seq x y z
N MET A 1 -6.57 44.67 -10.23
CA MET A 1 -6.58 43.19 -10.28
C MET A 1 -5.33 42.77 -11.04
N PRO A 2 -4.27 42.24 -10.42
CA PRO A 2 -3.10 41.85 -11.19
C PRO A 2 -3.36 40.50 -11.88
N GLU A 3 -3.09 40.50 -13.18
CA GLU A 3 -3.28 39.39 -14.11
C GLU A 3 -2.53 38.13 -13.63
N ARG A 4 -3.25 37.00 -13.58
CA ARG A 4 -2.67 35.68 -13.37
C ARG A 4 -2.02 35.20 -14.66
N ILE A 5 -0.75 35.49 -14.85
CA ILE A 5 -0.01 35.04 -16.02
C ILE A 5 1.42 34.68 -15.60
N ALA A 6 1.68 33.40 -15.38
CA ALA A 6 3.00 32.84 -15.64
C ALA A 6 2.92 32.08 -16.96
N PRO A 7 2.94 32.82 -18.10
CA PRO A 7 3.94 32.51 -19.12
C PRO A 7 4.79 33.72 -19.59
N SER A 8 4.57 34.96 -19.13
CA SER A 8 5.18 36.16 -19.75
C SER A 8 6.38 36.79 -19.01
N CYS A 9 6.80 36.23 -17.88
CA CYS A 9 7.90 36.78 -17.09
C CYS A 9 9.27 36.79 -17.82
N GLY A 10 9.47 35.91 -18.82
CA GLY A 10 10.78 35.69 -19.45
C GLY A 10 11.82 35.03 -18.52
N CYS A 11 11.47 34.74 -17.26
CA CYS A 11 12.31 34.01 -16.34
C CYS A 11 12.24 32.50 -16.65
N LEU A 12 13.15 32.03 -17.51
CA LEU A 12 13.42 30.63 -17.81
C LEU A 12 13.95 29.88 -16.58
N THR A 13 13.12 29.66 -15.58
CA THR A 13 13.49 28.86 -14.41
C THR A 13 12.65 27.60 -14.38
N ASP A 14 13.28 26.43 -14.55
CA ASP A 14 12.74 25.08 -14.34
C ASP A 14 12.39 24.79 -12.86
N GLY A 15 12.28 25.83 -12.04
CA GLY A 15 12.08 25.75 -10.59
C GLY A 15 10.63 25.55 -10.20
N LYS A 16 10.41 24.94 -9.03
CA LYS A 16 9.09 24.75 -8.41
C LYS A 16 8.31 26.07 -8.39
N VAL A 17 7.19 26.11 -9.13
CA VAL A 17 6.25 27.22 -9.10
C VAL A 17 5.51 27.20 -7.77
N VAL A 18 5.67 28.26 -6.97
CA VAL A 18 4.96 28.42 -5.70
C VAL A 18 3.92 29.52 -5.89
N ARG A 19 2.63 29.19 -5.69
CA ARG A 19 1.50 30.15 -5.79
C ARG A 19 1.38 30.81 -7.18
N GLY A 20 1.74 30.10 -8.25
CA GLY A 20 1.64 30.59 -9.63
C GLY A 20 2.75 31.57 -10.04
N MET A 21 3.78 31.75 -9.19
CA MET A 21 4.94 32.60 -9.45
C MET A 21 6.22 31.78 -9.34
N CYS A 22 7.28 32.18 -10.06
CA CYS A 22 8.61 31.63 -9.80
C CYS A 22 9.09 32.11 -8.42
N SER A 23 10.00 31.37 -7.79
CA SER A 23 10.49 31.67 -6.44
C SER A 23 10.98 33.12 -6.29
N LYS A 24 11.68 33.65 -7.31
CA LYS A 24 12.18 35.04 -7.31
C LYS A 24 11.04 36.06 -7.20
N HIS A 25 9.99 35.92 -8.01
CA HIS A 25 8.83 36.82 -7.98
C HIS A 25 7.99 36.64 -6.72
N TYR A 26 7.91 35.42 -6.19
CA TYR A 26 7.26 35.17 -4.91
C TYR A 26 7.96 35.91 -3.75
N PHE A 27 9.30 35.88 -3.69
CA PHE A 27 10.05 36.62 -2.67
C PHE A 27 9.93 38.14 -2.86
N GLN A 28 9.99 38.64 -4.10
CA GLN A 28 9.77 40.07 -4.37
C GLN A 28 8.40 40.55 -3.88
N TYR A 29 7.33 39.78 -4.16
CA TYR A 29 5.98 40.07 -3.64
C TYR A 29 5.92 40.11 -2.11
N LEU A 30 6.62 39.19 -1.42
CA LEU A 30 6.66 39.22 0.05
C LEU A 30 7.36 40.48 0.59
N HIS A 31 8.38 40.98 -0.10
CA HIS A 31 9.12 42.17 0.32
C HIS A 31 8.40 43.48 0.00
N SER A 32 7.70 43.56 -1.13
CA SER A 32 7.02 44.78 -1.58
C SER A 32 5.64 45.00 -1.00
N THR A 33 5.07 44.02 -0.29
CA THR A 33 3.69 44.09 0.24
C THR A 33 3.65 43.88 1.76
N SER A 34 3.05 44.84 2.49
CA SER A 34 2.88 44.74 3.95
C SER A 34 2.03 43.53 4.31
N LYS A 35 2.22 42.97 5.51
CA LYS A 35 1.56 41.71 5.90
C LYS A 35 0.03 41.81 5.87
N GLU A 36 -0.55 42.97 6.18
CA GLU A 36 -2.01 43.20 6.12
C GLU A 36 -2.53 43.35 4.68
N ASN A 37 -1.69 43.86 3.77
CA ASN A 37 -2.04 44.10 2.37
C ASN A 37 -1.59 42.97 1.43
N ARG A 38 -0.87 41.97 1.94
CA ARG A 38 -0.68 40.70 1.26
C ARG A 38 -2.05 40.06 1.13
N THR A 39 -2.64 40.18 -0.05
CA THR A 39 -3.79 39.36 -0.42
C THR A 39 -3.37 37.92 -0.16
N PRO A 40 -4.02 37.17 0.76
CA PRO A 40 -3.72 35.76 0.87
C PRO A 40 -3.85 35.21 -0.56
N PRO A 41 -2.83 34.51 -1.10
CA PRO A 41 -3.03 33.84 -2.38
C PRO A 41 -4.32 33.07 -2.18
N PRO A 42 -5.32 33.22 -3.07
CA PRO A 42 -6.61 32.58 -2.87
C PRO A 42 -6.26 31.15 -2.52
N ARG A 43 -6.50 30.74 -1.26
CA ARG A 43 -6.29 29.36 -0.84
C ARG A 43 -7.10 28.61 -1.85
N PHE A 44 -6.41 28.01 -2.81
CA PHE A 44 -6.93 27.62 -4.12
C PHE A 44 -8.44 27.49 -4.04
N SER A 45 -9.19 28.50 -4.49
CA SER A 45 -10.63 28.33 -4.72
C SER A 45 -10.74 27.46 -5.96
N ARG A 46 -10.19 26.24 -5.88
CA ARG A 46 -10.52 25.19 -6.82
C ARG A 46 -11.96 24.91 -6.52
N ASP A 47 -12.78 25.10 -7.53
CA ASP A 47 -14.16 24.70 -7.47
C ASP A 47 -14.23 23.24 -7.87
N PHE A 48 -15.33 22.57 -7.50
CA PHE A 48 -15.48 21.13 -7.71
C PHE A 48 -15.27 20.75 -9.18
N SER A 49 -15.77 21.59 -10.10
CA SER A 49 -15.70 21.40 -11.55
C SER A 49 -14.26 21.35 -12.09
N ASP A 50 -13.29 21.95 -11.40
CA ASP A 50 -11.89 21.93 -11.82
C ASP A 50 -11.27 20.52 -11.75
N PHE A 51 -11.94 19.59 -11.06
CA PHE A 51 -11.51 18.21 -10.88
C PHE A 51 -12.37 17.22 -11.67
N VAL A 52 -13.18 17.69 -12.62
CA VAL A 52 -14.13 16.85 -13.36
C VAL A 52 -13.80 16.82 -14.84
N ASP A 53 -13.44 15.64 -15.34
CA ASP A 53 -13.30 15.38 -16.77
C ASP A 53 -14.60 14.78 -17.33
N GLN A 54 -15.28 15.53 -18.19
CA GLN A 54 -16.55 15.13 -18.81
C GLN A 54 -16.36 14.47 -20.19
N THR A 55 -15.12 14.30 -20.66
CA THR A 55 -14.83 13.83 -22.03
C THR A 55 -14.82 12.31 -22.16
N HIS A 56 -15.09 11.57 -21.09
CA HIS A 56 -15.02 10.12 -21.10
C HIS A 56 -16.06 9.48 -22.02
N ARG A 57 -15.61 8.56 -22.88
CA ARG A 57 -16.42 7.87 -23.93
C ARG A 57 -17.73 7.23 -23.48
N ASN A 58 -17.85 6.86 -22.21
CA ASN A 58 -19.06 6.22 -21.65
C ASN A 58 -20.01 7.23 -20.98
N GLY A 59 -19.85 8.54 -21.21
CA GLY A 59 -20.65 9.60 -20.55
C GLY A 59 -20.37 9.79 -19.06
N CYS A 60 -19.33 9.12 -18.52
CA CYS A 60 -18.90 9.30 -17.14
C CYS A 60 -18.20 10.65 -16.97
N TRP A 61 -18.40 11.28 -15.82
CA TRP A 61 -17.61 12.44 -15.42
C TRP A 61 -16.55 11.96 -14.44
N LEU A 62 -15.28 11.90 -14.86
CA LEU A 62 -14.22 11.33 -14.06
C LEU A 62 -13.65 12.34 -13.07
N TRP A 63 -13.49 11.91 -11.82
CA TRP A 63 -12.81 12.69 -10.78
C TRP A 63 -11.29 12.63 -10.96
N LEU A 64 -10.68 13.79 -11.17
CA LEU A 64 -9.23 14.00 -11.27
C LEU A 64 -8.58 14.44 -9.95
N GLY A 65 -9.40 14.66 -8.91
CA GLY A 65 -8.93 15.10 -7.61
C GLY A 65 -8.45 13.96 -6.71
N PRO A 66 -8.20 14.25 -5.42
CA PRO A 66 -7.78 13.24 -4.46
C PRO A 66 -8.78 12.08 -4.36
N THR A 67 -8.27 10.86 -4.24
CA THR A 67 -9.06 9.64 -4.04
C THR A 67 -8.62 8.93 -2.76
N ASP A 68 -9.48 8.07 -2.20
CA ASP A 68 -9.11 7.19 -1.09
C ASP A 68 -8.48 5.88 -1.57
N ARG A 69 -8.06 5.01 -0.63
CA ARG A 69 -7.44 3.70 -0.93
C ARG A 69 -8.34 2.78 -1.76
N LYS A 70 -9.65 3.01 -1.78
CA LYS A 70 -10.63 2.23 -2.54
C LYS A 70 -10.95 2.87 -3.89
N GLY A 71 -10.30 3.99 -4.24
CA GLY A 71 -10.47 4.70 -5.49
C GLY A 71 -11.62 5.71 -5.51
N TYR A 72 -12.29 5.97 -4.37
CA TYR A 72 -13.38 6.93 -4.33
C TYR A 72 -12.86 8.37 -4.23
N GLY A 73 -13.36 9.24 -5.09
CA GLY A 73 -13.06 10.68 -5.07
C GLY A 73 -13.42 11.34 -3.74
N ARG A 74 -12.56 12.24 -3.27
CA ARG A 74 -12.71 13.02 -2.04
C ARG A 74 -12.70 14.50 -2.37
N TRP A 75 -13.64 15.22 -1.76
CA TRP A 75 -13.77 16.66 -1.87
C TRP A 75 -13.68 17.32 -0.50
N SER A 76 -12.99 18.44 -0.43
CA SER A 76 -12.93 19.31 0.73
C SER A 76 -12.76 20.75 0.25
N SER A 77 -13.74 21.59 0.52
CA SER A 77 -13.70 23.01 0.21
C SER A 77 -13.85 23.85 1.47
N ALA A 78 -12.82 24.60 1.82
CA ALA A 78 -12.89 25.59 2.90
C ALA A 78 -13.81 26.77 2.54
N LYS A 79 -14.02 27.03 1.24
CA LYS A 79 -14.88 28.11 0.72
C LYS A 79 -16.36 27.80 0.91
N HIS A 80 -16.76 26.55 0.69
CA HIS A 80 -18.16 26.13 0.77
C HIS A 80 -18.49 25.35 2.05
N GLY A 81 -17.51 25.11 2.93
CA GLY A 81 -17.70 24.26 4.12
C GLY A 81 -18.00 22.79 3.80
N GLU A 82 -17.84 22.38 2.53
CA GLU A 82 -18.16 21.03 2.06
C GLU A 82 -16.99 20.08 2.30
N ARG A 83 -17.29 18.91 2.86
CA ARG A 83 -16.31 17.82 2.99
C ARG A 83 -17.02 16.49 2.82
N GLY A 84 -16.48 15.62 1.95
CA GLY A 84 -17.10 14.32 1.73
C GLY A 84 -16.58 13.55 0.52
N LEU A 85 -17.36 12.55 0.12
CA LEU A 85 -17.15 11.80 -1.12
C LEU A 85 -17.58 12.67 -2.31
N ALA A 86 -16.74 12.74 -3.34
CA ALA A 86 -16.96 13.62 -4.49
C ALA A 86 -18.27 13.29 -5.23
N HIS A 87 -18.56 12.01 -5.45
CA HIS A 87 -19.80 11.58 -6.11
C HIS A 87 -21.05 11.93 -5.27
N ARG A 88 -20.99 11.80 -3.94
CA ARG A 88 -22.10 12.17 -3.04
C ARG A 88 -22.39 13.67 -3.09
N ILE A 89 -21.34 14.49 -3.11
CA ILE A 89 -21.48 15.95 -3.23
C ILE A 89 -22.02 16.33 -4.62
N SER A 90 -21.57 15.67 -5.67
CA SER A 90 -22.10 15.89 -7.02
C SER A 90 -23.59 15.62 -7.10
N LEU A 91 -24.06 14.49 -6.55
CA LEU A 91 -25.48 14.15 -6.52
C LEU A 91 -26.27 15.13 -5.65
N ALA A 92 -25.77 15.47 -4.46
CA ALA A 92 -26.42 16.42 -3.53
C ALA A 92 -26.63 17.82 -4.11
N ARG A 93 -25.82 18.24 -5.09
CA ARG A 93 -25.99 19.53 -5.78
C ARG A 93 -27.14 19.56 -6.78
N VAL A 94 -27.65 18.40 -7.17
CA VAL A 94 -28.77 18.27 -8.14
C VAL A 94 -30.01 17.68 -7.47
N SER A 95 -29.83 16.82 -6.47
CA SER A 95 -30.89 16.16 -5.72
C SER A 95 -30.41 15.88 -4.30
N GLU A 96 -31.07 16.46 -3.31
CA GLU A 96 -30.81 16.14 -1.91
C GLU A 96 -31.36 14.73 -1.57
N PRO A 97 -30.71 13.99 -0.67
CA PRO A 97 -31.23 12.72 -0.21
C PRO A 97 -32.44 12.94 0.70
N GLU A 98 -33.49 12.13 0.53
CA GLU A 98 -34.67 12.14 1.41
C GLU A 98 -34.32 11.74 2.86
N ASP A 99 -33.29 10.90 3.02
CA ASP A 99 -32.74 10.50 4.31
C ASP A 99 -31.20 10.62 4.28
N PRO A 100 -30.56 11.29 5.26
CA PRO A 100 -29.11 11.41 5.35
C PRO A 100 -28.33 10.07 5.35
N SER A 101 -28.97 8.98 5.74
CA SER A 101 -28.44 7.62 5.77
C SER A 101 -28.33 6.98 4.38
N LEU A 102 -28.95 7.57 3.35
CA LEU A 102 -28.84 7.09 1.98
C LEU A 102 -27.42 7.26 1.43
N PHE A 103 -27.05 6.33 0.55
CA PHE A 103 -25.78 6.28 -0.14
C PHE A 103 -25.96 6.76 -1.57
N ALA A 104 -24.95 7.45 -2.10
CA ALA A 104 -24.90 7.78 -3.52
C ALA A 104 -24.32 6.58 -4.28
N CYS A 105 -25.18 5.86 -4.98
CA CYS A 105 -24.90 4.62 -5.68
C CYS A 105 -24.69 4.85 -7.18
N HIS A 106 -23.79 4.08 -7.80
CA HIS A 106 -23.49 4.20 -9.24
C HIS A 106 -24.33 3.25 -10.09
N HIS A 107 -24.90 3.74 -11.19
CA HIS A 107 -25.41 2.90 -12.26
C HIS A 107 -24.30 2.37 -13.17
N CYS A 108 -23.20 3.12 -13.32
CA CYS A 108 -22.13 2.85 -14.28
C CYS A 108 -20.97 1.99 -13.74
N ASP A 109 -21.04 1.53 -12.48
CA ASP A 109 -20.01 0.71 -11.81
C ASP A 109 -18.57 1.25 -11.89
N ASN A 110 -18.41 2.58 -11.98
CA ASN A 110 -17.14 3.28 -12.14
C ASN A 110 -16.88 4.20 -10.94
N PRO A 111 -16.11 3.77 -9.91
CA PRO A 111 -15.97 4.52 -8.65
C PRO A 111 -15.48 5.98 -8.77
N PRO A 112 -14.62 6.35 -9.74
CA PRO A 112 -14.25 7.75 -10.00
C PRO A 112 -15.34 8.59 -10.65
N CYS A 113 -16.47 8.02 -11.07
CA CYS A 113 -17.54 8.76 -11.73
C CYS A 113 -18.27 9.68 -10.73
N VAL A 114 -18.42 10.94 -11.10
CA VAL A 114 -19.17 11.97 -10.36
C VAL A 114 -20.33 12.53 -11.19
N ASN A 115 -20.71 11.92 -12.31
CA ASN A 115 -21.84 12.38 -13.11
C ASN A 115 -23.15 12.14 -12.34
N PRO A 116 -23.93 13.18 -11.98
CA PRO A 116 -25.21 13.02 -11.28
C PRO A 116 -26.19 12.12 -12.03
N ALA A 117 -26.19 12.12 -13.36
CA ALA A 117 -27.06 11.25 -14.16
C ALA A 117 -26.70 9.76 -14.05
N HIS A 118 -25.50 9.44 -13.56
CA HIS A 118 -25.04 8.06 -13.30
C HIS A 118 -25.15 7.69 -11.83
N LEU A 119 -25.74 8.55 -11.00
CA LEU A 119 -25.81 8.40 -9.55
C LEU A 119 -27.28 8.42 -9.09
N TYR A 120 -27.56 7.69 -8.01
CA TYR A 120 -28.88 7.70 -7.37
C TYR A 120 -28.74 7.53 -5.85
N TRP A 121 -29.74 7.98 -5.10
CA TRP A 121 -29.83 7.73 -3.66
C TRP A 121 -30.40 6.35 -3.41
N GLY A 122 -29.64 5.49 -2.75
CA GLY A 122 -30.04 4.11 -2.44
C GLY A 122 -29.68 3.71 -1.03
N THR A 123 -30.37 2.69 -0.51
CA THR A 123 -30.00 2.08 0.76
C THR A 123 -28.78 1.17 0.58
N VAL A 124 -28.14 0.77 1.69
CA VAL A 124 -27.11 -0.30 1.65
C VAL A 124 -27.67 -1.58 1.02
N GLN A 125 -28.95 -1.87 1.25
CA GLN A 125 -29.62 -3.06 0.72
C GLN A 125 -29.80 -2.96 -0.78
N ASP A 126 -30.14 -1.79 -1.33
CA ASP A 126 -30.26 -1.56 -2.77
C ASP A 126 -28.89 -1.65 -3.45
N ASN A 127 -27.86 -1.00 -2.87
CA ASN A 127 -26.49 -1.08 -3.38
C ASN A 127 -25.96 -2.52 -3.39
N THR A 128 -26.26 -3.29 -2.34
CA THR A 128 -25.87 -4.70 -2.24
C THR A 128 -26.65 -5.55 -3.23
N ARG A 129 -27.96 -5.28 -3.41
CA ARG A 129 -28.81 -5.98 -4.37
C ARG A 129 -28.35 -5.73 -5.80
N ASP A 130 -28.12 -4.47 -6.18
CA ASP A 130 -27.60 -4.08 -7.50
C ASP A 130 -26.26 -4.73 -7.81
N MET A 131 -25.38 -4.79 -6.81
CA MET A 131 -24.10 -5.44 -6.96
C MET A 131 -24.24 -6.97 -7.10
N VAL A 132 -25.15 -7.61 -6.36
CA VAL A 132 -25.42 -9.06 -6.50
C VAL A 132 -26.05 -9.39 -7.85
N THR A 133 -26.95 -8.55 -8.35
CA THR A 133 -27.62 -8.75 -9.65
C THR A 133 -26.70 -8.45 -10.83
N ARG A 134 -25.86 -7.40 -10.76
CA ARG A 134 -24.97 -7.00 -11.87
C ARG A 134 -23.63 -7.73 -11.90
N LYS A 135 -23.01 -7.98 -10.75
CA LYS A 135 -21.66 -8.60 -10.65
C LYS A 135 -21.70 -10.07 -10.24
N GLY A 136 -22.90 -10.62 -10.03
CA GLY A 136 -23.10 -11.95 -9.49
C GLY A 136 -22.85 -12.01 -7.98
N VAL A 137 -23.21 -13.15 -7.39
CA VAL A 137 -23.08 -13.40 -5.95
C VAL A 137 -21.64 -13.14 -5.48
N HIS A 138 -21.48 -12.31 -4.44
CA HIS A 138 -20.19 -12.13 -3.76
C HIS A 138 -19.59 -13.42 -3.21
N ASN A 139 -20.41 -14.47 -3.09
CA ASN A 139 -19.96 -15.83 -2.94
C ASN A 139 -19.57 -16.43 -4.31
N LYS A 140 -18.44 -15.97 -4.86
CA LYS A 140 -17.82 -16.57 -6.05
C LYS A 140 -17.69 -18.09 -5.96
N GLY A 141 -17.71 -18.67 -4.75
CA GLY A 141 -17.57 -20.10 -4.49
C GLY A 141 -18.81 -20.98 -4.74
N VAL A 142 -20.04 -20.44 -4.76
CA VAL A 142 -21.26 -21.28 -4.62
C VAL A 142 -21.61 -22.03 -5.91
N HIS A 143 -21.36 -21.43 -7.08
CA HIS A 143 -21.60 -22.04 -8.39
C HIS A 143 -20.34 -22.58 -9.09
N LEU A 144 -19.17 -22.48 -8.45
CA LEU A 144 -17.94 -23.00 -9.04
C LEU A 144 -17.95 -24.52 -9.05
N THR A 145 -17.92 -25.09 -10.26
CA THR A 145 -17.72 -26.53 -10.49
C THR A 145 -16.26 -26.95 -10.28
N HIS A 146 -15.33 -26.01 -10.44
CA HIS A 146 -13.89 -26.22 -10.30
C HIS A 146 -13.26 -25.09 -9.46
N CYS A 147 -12.21 -25.40 -8.71
CA CYS A 147 -11.45 -24.40 -7.97
C CYS A 147 -10.57 -23.55 -8.89
N ASN A 148 -9.95 -22.50 -8.37
CA ASN A 148 -9.03 -21.64 -9.12
C ASN A 148 -7.80 -22.36 -9.71
N ARG A 149 -7.51 -23.57 -9.26
CA ARG A 149 -6.46 -24.46 -9.79
C ARG A 149 -7.00 -25.57 -10.71
N GLY A 150 -8.28 -25.50 -11.07
CA GLY A 150 -8.91 -26.47 -11.98
C GLY A 150 -9.35 -27.78 -11.32
N HIS A 151 -9.25 -27.96 -10.00
CA HIS A 151 -9.75 -29.18 -9.36
C HIS A 151 -11.27 -29.16 -9.21
N GLU A 152 -11.94 -30.26 -9.56
CA GLU A 152 -13.37 -30.43 -9.36
C GLU A 152 -13.80 -30.21 -7.90
N LEU A 153 -14.84 -29.40 -7.71
CA LEU A 153 -15.45 -29.10 -6.41
C LEU A 153 -16.71 -29.93 -6.21
N ARG A 154 -16.54 -31.25 -6.21
CA ARG A 154 -17.60 -32.25 -5.95
C ARG A 154 -17.09 -33.35 -5.02
N GLY A 155 -18.03 -34.06 -4.40
CA GLY A 155 -17.75 -35.23 -3.56
C GLY A 155 -16.67 -34.96 -2.52
N THR A 156 -15.61 -35.79 -2.54
CA THR A 156 -14.51 -35.76 -1.58
C THR A 156 -13.59 -34.54 -1.68
N ASN A 157 -13.61 -33.83 -2.81
CA ASN A 157 -12.78 -32.63 -3.05
C ASN A 157 -13.44 -31.33 -2.58
N LEU A 158 -14.74 -31.35 -2.28
CA LEU A 158 -15.48 -30.20 -1.77
C LEU A 158 -15.61 -30.29 -0.24
N ARG A 159 -15.05 -29.31 0.47
CA ARG A 159 -15.24 -29.15 1.91
C ARG A 159 -15.99 -27.86 2.21
N ILE A 160 -17.01 -27.91 3.05
CA ILE A 160 -17.73 -26.71 3.54
C ILE A 160 -17.18 -26.40 4.94
N VAL A 161 -16.77 -25.15 5.19
CA VAL A 161 -16.17 -24.74 6.47
C VAL A 161 -16.83 -23.50 7.06
N GLY A 162 -16.95 -23.49 8.39
CA GLY A 162 -17.39 -22.35 9.19
C GLY A 162 -18.89 -22.04 9.10
N LYS A 163 -19.34 -21.04 9.86
CA LYS A 163 -20.73 -20.55 9.86
C LYS A 163 -21.14 -19.89 8.55
N SER A 164 -20.16 -19.41 7.77
CA SER A 164 -20.35 -18.81 6.45
C SER A 164 -20.43 -19.83 5.32
N GLU A 165 -20.50 -21.14 5.65
CA GLU A 165 -20.62 -22.26 4.71
C GLU A 165 -19.68 -22.16 3.51
N THR A 166 -18.44 -21.76 3.77
CA THR A 166 -17.50 -21.43 2.71
C THR A 166 -16.94 -22.69 2.08
N ARG A 167 -17.05 -22.81 0.76
CA ARG A 167 -16.57 -23.96 -0.03
C ARG A 167 -15.05 -23.88 -0.22
N LYS A 168 -14.33 -24.94 0.17
CA LYS A 168 -12.89 -25.11 0.03
C LYS A 168 -12.56 -26.36 -0.79
N CYS A 169 -11.50 -26.27 -1.59
CA CYS A 169 -10.93 -27.40 -2.33
C CYS A 169 -9.98 -28.19 -1.43
N ARG A 170 -10.30 -29.47 -1.17
CA ARG A 170 -9.48 -30.35 -0.33
C ARG A 170 -8.09 -30.60 -0.89
N THR A 171 -7.96 -30.75 -2.22
CA THR A 171 -6.67 -30.93 -2.90
C THR A 171 -5.74 -29.75 -2.67
N CYS A 172 -6.25 -28.52 -2.81
CA CYS A 172 -5.48 -27.29 -2.54
C CYS A 172 -5.07 -27.18 -1.06
N ASP A 173 -5.97 -27.56 -0.15
CA ASP A 173 -5.74 -27.54 1.30
C ASP A 173 -4.64 -28.54 1.70
N ASN A 174 -4.66 -29.74 1.11
CA ASN A 174 -3.65 -30.77 1.31
C ASN A 174 -2.28 -30.34 0.77
N HIS A 175 -2.23 -29.68 -0.39
CA HIS A 175 -0.98 -29.15 -0.93
C HIS A 175 -0.37 -28.11 0.01
N GLY A 176 -1.17 -27.11 0.43
CA GLY A 176 -0.71 -26.08 1.36
C GLY A 176 -0.26 -26.66 2.71
N SER A 177 -0.97 -27.69 3.20
CA SER A 177 -0.62 -28.39 4.44
C SER A 177 0.71 -29.16 4.34
N ARG A 178 0.97 -29.81 3.19
CA ARG A 178 2.25 -30.47 2.90
C ARG A 178 3.39 -29.46 2.77
N GLU A 179 3.17 -28.34 2.10
CA GLU A 179 4.15 -27.25 1.99
C GLU A 179 4.46 -26.63 3.35
N TYR A 180 3.44 -26.36 4.17
CA TYR A 180 3.61 -25.88 5.53
C TYR A 180 4.40 -26.87 6.39
N ALA A 181 4.07 -28.17 6.33
CA ALA A 181 4.81 -29.20 7.06
C ALA A 181 6.26 -29.33 6.57
N ALA A 182 6.52 -29.20 5.26
CA ALA A 182 7.87 -29.20 4.70
C ALA A 182 8.67 -27.96 5.18
N ARG A 183 8.06 -26.78 5.17
CA ARG A 183 8.65 -25.54 5.70
C ARG A 183 8.89 -25.62 7.20
N ALA A 184 7.95 -26.17 7.96
CA ALA A 184 8.10 -26.38 9.40
C ALA A 184 9.28 -27.33 9.68
N ARG A 185 9.40 -28.45 8.95
CA ARG A 185 10.56 -29.36 9.06
C ARG A 185 11.89 -28.69 8.68
N GLN A 186 11.91 -27.85 7.65
CA GLN A 186 13.09 -27.05 7.30
C GLN A 186 13.41 -26.01 8.38
N GLY A 187 12.39 -25.35 8.93
CA GLY A 187 12.48 -24.42 10.05
C GLY A 187 13.03 -25.10 11.31
N THR A 188 12.51 -26.27 11.68
CA THR A 188 13.01 -27.11 12.78
C THR A 188 14.46 -27.51 12.55
N ARG A 189 14.84 -27.90 11.33
CA ARG A 189 16.25 -28.15 10.96
C ARG A 189 17.14 -26.91 11.05
N LEU A 190 16.60 -25.70 10.88
CA LEU A 190 17.31 -24.43 10.98
C LEU A 190 17.45 -23.98 12.45
N VAL A 191 16.42 -24.16 13.29
CA VAL A 191 16.53 -23.88 14.74
C VAL A 191 17.37 -24.93 15.48
N ASP A 192 17.34 -26.21 15.11
CA ASP A 192 18.26 -27.22 15.66
C ASP A 192 19.73 -26.99 15.23
N ARG A 193 19.96 -26.15 14.20
CA ARG A 193 21.31 -25.68 13.81
C ARG A 193 21.70 -24.35 14.44
N GLN A 194 20.78 -23.64 15.09
CA GLN A 194 21.13 -22.51 15.97
C GLN A 194 21.55 -23.07 17.32
N ALA A 195 22.75 -23.65 17.38
CA ALA A 195 23.45 -23.77 18.65
C ALA A 195 23.71 -22.34 19.15
N GLU A 196 22.90 -21.87 20.11
CA GLU A 196 23.16 -20.64 20.85
C GLU A 196 24.53 -20.79 21.52
N PHE A 197 25.55 -20.15 20.93
CA PHE A 197 26.87 -20.09 21.54
C PHE A 197 26.94 -18.89 22.47
N VAL A 198 27.38 -19.15 23.70
CA VAL A 198 27.68 -18.17 24.73
C VAL A 198 29.19 -18.21 24.95
N ASP A 199 29.87 -17.06 24.87
CA ASP A 199 31.30 -16.98 25.17
C ASP A 199 31.60 -17.23 26.67
N SER A 200 32.88 -17.27 27.05
CA SER A 200 33.33 -17.49 28.43
C SER A 200 32.90 -16.40 29.43
N ILE A 201 32.26 -15.32 28.96
CA ILE A 201 31.71 -14.22 29.76
C ILE A 201 30.19 -14.06 29.62
N GLY A 202 29.48 -15.02 29.02
CA GLY A 202 28.01 -15.04 29.02
C GLY A 202 27.34 -14.29 27.86
N THR A 203 28.08 -13.85 26.83
CA THR A 203 27.54 -13.03 25.74
C THR A 203 27.29 -13.86 24.47
N PRO A 204 26.11 -13.74 23.82
CA PRO A 204 25.85 -14.38 22.54
C PRO A 204 26.83 -13.87 21.48
N VAL A 205 27.42 -14.78 20.70
CA VAL A 205 28.29 -14.41 19.57
C VAL A 205 27.56 -14.79 18.30
N VAL A 206 26.95 -13.83 17.61
CA VAL A 206 26.44 -14.04 16.23
C VAL A 206 27.60 -13.91 15.27
N ALA A 207 28.41 -14.97 15.17
CA ALA A 207 29.30 -15.13 14.03
C ALA A 207 28.43 -15.14 12.77
N VAL A 208 28.76 -14.27 11.80
CA VAL A 208 28.08 -14.15 10.51
C VAL A 208 27.81 -15.55 9.95
N LEU A 209 26.51 -15.89 9.87
CA LEU A 209 25.99 -17.24 9.67
C LEU A 209 26.40 -17.94 8.36
N ASP A 210 27.20 -17.29 7.50
CA ASP A 210 27.58 -17.82 6.19
C ASP A 210 29.09 -18.02 6.00
N ALA A 211 29.94 -17.57 6.93
CA ALA A 211 31.39 -17.55 6.71
C ALA A 211 32.11 -18.92 6.89
N PRO A 212 31.78 -19.77 7.88
CA PRO A 212 32.42 -21.08 8.03
C PRO A 212 32.05 -22.07 6.92
N ALA A 213 30.82 -21.96 6.39
CA ALA A 213 30.36 -22.75 5.26
C ALA A 213 31.06 -22.35 3.94
N ALA A 214 31.43 -21.07 3.79
CA ALA A 214 32.14 -20.57 2.61
C ALA A 214 33.58 -21.09 2.49
N VAL A 215 34.27 -21.35 3.62
CA VAL A 215 35.66 -21.83 3.66
C VAL A 215 35.76 -23.31 4.07
N GLY A 216 34.62 -24.01 4.20
CA GLY A 216 34.57 -25.45 4.45
C GLY A 216 35.10 -25.91 5.82
N VAL A 217 35.17 -25.03 6.82
CA VAL A 217 35.72 -25.34 8.14
C VAL A 217 34.66 -25.46 9.24
N SER A 218 34.91 -26.36 10.20
CA SER A 218 34.02 -26.55 11.35
C SER A 218 34.04 -25.35 12.30
N LEU A 219 32.90 -25.05 12.94
CA LEU A 219 32.78 -23.99 13.95
C LEU A 219 33.75 -24.17 15.13
N SER A 220 34.01 -25.41 15.53
CA SER A 220 34.99 -25.77 16.56
C SER A 220 36.43 -25.39 16.17
N THR A 221 36.77 -25.48 14.89
CA THR A 221 38.08 -25.06 14.35
C THR A 221 38.22 -23.54 14.41
N VAL A 222 37.18 -22.81 14.01
CA VAL A 222 37.12 -21.34 14.08
C VAL A 222 37.26 -20.86 15.53
N ARG A 223 36.58 -21.51 16.48
CA ARG A 223 36.69 -21.20 17.92
C ARG A 223 38.12 -21.31 18.44
N ARG A 224 38.80 -22.43 18.16
CA ARG A 224 40.18 -22.64 18.59
C ARG A 224 41.13 -21.59 17.99
N ALA A 225 40.89 -21.14 16.76
CA ALA A 225 41.67 -20.09 16.14
C ALA A 225 41.46 -18.72 16.81
N ILE A 226 40.23 -18.38 17.21
CA ILE A 226 39.97 -17.17 18.01
C ILE A 226 40.67 -17.28 19.38
N GLU A 227 40.58 -18.42 20.06
CA GLU A 227 41.23 -18.65 21.37
C GLU A 227 42.76 -18.57 21.31
N ARG A 228 43.37 -18.97 20.18
CA ARG A 228 44.82 -18.82 19.93
C ARG A 228 45.22 -17.42 19.49
N GLY A 229 44.27 -16.55 19.15
CA GLY A 229 44.51 -15.20 18.63
C GLY A 229 44.75 -15.13 17.12
N ASP A 230 44.52 -16.22 16.38
CA ASP A 230 44.70 -16.27 14.92
C ASP A 230 43.60 -15.48 14.18
N LEU A 231 42.45 -15.25 14.82
CA LEU A 231 41.30 -14.54 14.26
C LEU A 231 40.86 -13.42 15.20
N THR A 232 40.53 -12.26 14.64
CA THR A 232 40.07 -11.09 15.39
C THR A 232 38.56 -10.93 15.25
N VAL A 233 37.87 -10.80 16.39
CA VAL A 233 36.44 -10.53 16.46
C VAL A 233 36.18 -9.09 16.89
N HIS A 234 35.27 -8.41 16.21
CA HIS A 234 34.88 -7.02 16.46
C HIS A 234 33.48 -6.95 17.08
N ALA A 235 33.22 -5.96 17.92
CA ALA A 235 31.89 -5.77 18.51
C ALA A 235 30.91 -5.12 17.53
N LEU A 236 29.72 -5.71 17.39
CA LEU A 236 28.55 -5.13 16.70
C LEU A 236 27.46 -4.76 17.72
N GLY A 237 27.87 -4.27 18.88
CA GLY A 237 26.99 -3.96 20.01
C GLY A 237 27.17 -4.88 21.23
N PRO A 238 26.28 -4.78 22.24
CA PRO A 238 26.48 -5.44 23.53
C PRO A 238 26.35 -6.97 23.46
N LYS A 239 25.63 -7.50 22.46
CA LYS A 239 25.30 -8.93 22.34
C LYS A 239 25.78 -9.57 21.03
N TYR A 240 26.57 -8.86 20.24
CA TYR A 240 26.95 -9.34 18.91
C TYR A 240 28.42 -9.04 18.64
N ARG A 241 29.09 -10.00 18.01
CA ARG A 241 30.45 -9.89 17.51
C ARG A 241 30.46 -10.32 16.06
N TRP A 242 31.33 -9.74 15.26
CA TRP A 242 31.50 -10.06 13.85
C TRP A 242 32.99 -10.24 13.55
N LEU A 243 33.30 -10.96 12.47
CA LEU A 243 34.66 -11.16 12.00
C LEU A 243 34.67 -11.07 10.47
N GLU A 244 35.79 -10.61 9.90
CA GLU A 244 35.93 -10.48 8.46
C GLU A 244 36.13 -11.85 7.80
N VAL A 245 35.37 -12.13 6.74
CA VAL A 245 35.48 -13.39 5.98
C VAL A 245 36.89 -13.58 5.43
N ALA A 246 37.56 -12.50 5.01
CA ALA A 246 38.94 -12.53 4.54
C ALA A 246 39.94 -13.07 5.59
N GLN A 247 39.64 -12.98 6.89
CA GLN A 247 40.48 -13.61 7.93
C GLN A 247 40.35 -15.12 7.91
N LEU A 248 39.13 -15.65 7.67
CA LEU A 248 38.91 -17.09 7.55
C LEU A 248 39.59 -17.63 6.30
N GLU A 249 39.49 -16.93 5.16
CA GLU A 249 40.19 -17.32 3.94
C GLU A 249 41.72 -17.29 4.11
N ARG A 250 42.27 -16.31 4.85
CA ARG A 250 43.72 -16.27 5.13
C ARG A 250 44.19 -17.39 6.06
N VAL A 251 43.39 -17.76 7.06
CA VAL A 251 43.78 -18.73 8.10
C VAL A 251 43.44 -20.17 7.71
N PHE A 252 42.38 -20.37 6.92
CA PHE A 252 41.84 -21.67 6.58
C PHE A 252 41.61 -21.90 5.08
N GLY A 253 41.66 -20.86 4.25
CA GLY A 253 41.62 -21.03 2.81
C GLY A 253 42.91 -21.71 2.35
N THR A 254 42.75 -22.74 1.52
CA THR A 254 43.83 -23.32 0.72
C THR A 254 44.16 -22.43 -0.46
#